data_AF-A0A539D101-F1
#
_entry.id   AF-A0A539D101-F1
#
_cell.length_a   1.000
_cell.length_b   1.000
_cell.length_c   1.000
_cell.angle_alpha   90.00
_cell.angle_beta   90.00
_cell.angle_gamma   90.00
#
_symmetry.space_group_name_H-M   'P 1'
#
loop_
_entity.id
_entity.type
_entity.pdbx_description
1 polymer ?
#
loop_
_entity_poly.entity_id
_entity_poly.type
_entity_poly.pdbx_seq_one_letter_code
_entity_poly.pdbx_strand_id
1 'polypeptide(L)'
;MALATRLLSPLGGNRALGSHKGYGLGVLVDILSGVLGGAVYGDLFFRSDMAEKRQHNVGHCFAAIDIARFRPLPEFEAAMDDMLRALKESPKSEGEERIYTAGEPEAECERQRL
;
A
#
# COMPACT_ATOMS: atom_id res chain seq x y z
N MET A 1 5.41 -31.05 4.09
CA MET A 1 5.58 -30.37 2.79
C MET A 1 5.08 -28.90 2.82
N ALA A 2 5.23 -28.19 3.95
CA ALA A 2 4.77 -26.80 4.13
C ALA A 2 5.93 -25.81 4.40
N LEU A 3 7.18 -26.25 4.20
CA LEU A 3 8.42 -25.54 4.58
C LEU A 3 9.49 -25.57 3.47
N ALA A 4 9.12 -25.78 2.21
CA ALA A 4 10.11 -25.74 1.12
C ALA A 4 10.54 -24.30 0.78
N THR A 5 9.71 -23.30 1.08
CA THR A 5 9.99 -21.88 0.78
C THR A 5 9.44 -21.01 1.90
N ARG A 6 10.27 -20.12 2.48
CA ARG A 6 9.78 -19.07 3.38
C ARG A 6 9.06 -18.02 2.54
N LEU A 7 7.73 -17.97 2.65
CA LEU A 7 6.91 -16.93 2.04
C LEU A 7 6.69 -15.79 3.03
N LEU A 8 6.44 -14.59 2.52
CA LEU A 8 5.98 -13.46 3.33
C LEU A 8 4.53 -13.70 3.74
N SER A 9 4.19 -13.36 4.98
CA SER A 9 2.80 -13.32 5.43
C SER A 9 2.12 -12.04 4.94
N PRO A 10 0.83 -12.07 4.56
CA PRO A 10 0.07 -10.86 4.31
C PRO A 10 -0.01 -9.96 5.54
N LEU A 11 -0.33 -8.68 5.35
CA LEU A 11 -0.65 -7.75 6.45
C LEU A 11 -1.68 -8.39 7.39
N GLY A 12 -1.40 -8.37 8.69
CA GLY A 12 -2.22 -9.05 9.71
C GLY A 12 -1.73 -10.47 10.05
N GLY A 13 -0.67 -10.99 9.41
CA GLY A 13 0.05 -12.19 9.86
C GLY A 13 -0.74 -13.50 9.74
N ASN A 14 -1.63 -13.78 10.69
CA ASN A 14 -2.50 -14.95 10.71
C ASN A 14 -3.98 -14.56 10.73
N ARG A 15 -4.88 -15.55 10.59
CA ARG A 15 -6.32 -15.29 10.46
C ARG A 15 -6.90 -14.53 11.66
N ALA A 16 -6.45 -14.84 12.88
CA ALA A 16 -6.94 -14.20 14.11
C ALA A 16 -6.52 -12.73 14.22
N LEU A 17 -5.34 -12.40 13.68
CA LEU A 17 -4.78 -11.04 13.63
C LEU A 17 -5.18 -10.27 12.37
N GLY A 18 -6.04 -10.84 11.52
CA GLY A 18 -6.64 -10.14 10.38
C GLY A 18 -5.97 -10.38 9.02
N SER A 19 -5.17 -11.44 8.85
CA SER A 19 -4.46 -11.73 7.59
C SER A 19 -5.33 -11.79 6.34
N HIS A 20 -6.61 -12.16 6.49
CA HIS A 20 -7.58 -12.19 5.40
C HIS A 20 -7.80 -10.80 4.78
N LYS A 21 -7.63 -9.72 5.54
CA LYS A 21 -7.69 -8.34 5.03
C LYS A 21 -6.45 -8.00 4.20
N GLY A 22 -5.26 -8.32 4.70
CA GLY A 22 -4.02 -8.13 3.96
C GLY A 22 -3.96 -8.95 2.67
N TYR A 23 -4.46 -10.19 2.71
CA TYR A 23 -4.64 -11.01 1.51
C TYR A 23 -5.57 -10.33 0.50
N GLY A 24 -6.74 -9.85 0.95
CA GLY A 24 -7.68 -9.12 0.09
C GLY A 24 -7.07 -7.86 -0.55
N LEU A 25 -6.29 -7.09 0.21
CA LEU A 25 -5.56 -5.93 -0.31
C LEU A 25 -4.52 -6.34 -1.38
N GLY A 26 -3.78 -7.42 -1.17
CA GLY A 26 -2.86 -7.97 -2.17
C GLY A 26 -3.58 -8.40 -3.46
N VAL A 27 -4.72 -9.08 -3.33
CA VAL A 27 -5.55 -9.49 -4.49
C VAL A 27 -6.08 -8.27 -5.25
N LEU A 28 -6.49 -7.21 -4.56
CA LEU A 28 -6.92 -5.97 -5.21
C LEU A 28 -5.80 -5.38 -6.08
N VAL A 29 -4.56 -5.36 -5.58
CA VAL A 29 -3.40 -4.90 -6.35
C VAL A 29 -3.16 -5.75 -7.60
N ASP A 30 -3.25 -7.08 -7.48
CA ASP A 30 -3.12 -8.01 -8.62
C ASP A 30 -4.23 -7.83 -9.65
N ILE A 31 -5.46 -7.58 -9.21
CA ILE A 31 -6.58 -7.31 -10.13
C ILE A 31 -6.33 -6.03 -10.92
N LEU A 32 -5.99 -4.93 -10.24
CA LEU A 32 -5.83 -3.63 -10.88
C LEU A 32 -4.58 -3.54 -11.76
N SER A 33 -3.47 -4.17 -11.34
CA SER A 33 -2.18 -4.04 -12.01
C SER A 33 -1.95 -5.17 -13.02
N GLY A 34 -2.34 -6.40 -12.67
CA GLY A 34 -2.13 -7.60 -13.49
C GLY A 34 -3.33 -7.91 -14.37
N VAL A 35 -4.43 -8.35 -13.77
CA VAL A 35 -5.60 -8.87 -14.49
C VAL A 35 -6.20 -7.84 -15.43
N LEU A 36 -6.46 -6.62 -14.94
CA LEU A 36 -7.08 -5.55 -15.74
C LEU A 36 -6.19 -5.10 -16.90
N GLY A 37 -4.88 -5.04 -16.70
CA GLY A 37 -3.90 -4.62 -17.70
C GLY A 37 -3.42 -5.74 -18.63
N GLY A 38 -3.82 -7.00 -18.40
CA GLY A 38 -3.33 -8.16 -19.16
C GLY A 38 -1.87 -8.54 -18.84
N ALA A 39 -1.36 -8.14 -17.67
CA ALA A 39 -0.03 -8.46 -17.20
C ALA A 39 -0.01 -9.70 -16.29
N VAL A 40 1.16 -10.09 -15.78
CA VAL A 40 1.30 -11.20 -14.82
C VAL A 40 0.57 -10.87 -13.52
N TYR A 41 -0.12 -11.86 -12.94
CA TYR A 41 -0.79 -11.79 -11.64
C TYR A 41 -0.61 -13.12 -10.88
N GLY A 42 -0.74 -13.09 -9.56
CA GLY A 42 -0.65 -14.28 -8.70
C GLY A 42 0.56 -15.15 -9.00
N ASP A 43 0.32 -16.44 -9.25
CA ASP A 43 1.34 -17.43 -9.59
C ASP A 43 1.53 -17.64 -11.11
N LEU A 44 0.94 -16.79 -11.97
CA LEU A 44 0.98 -16.94 -13.42
C LEU A 44 2.41 -16.98 -13.98
N PHE A 45 3.34 -16.22 -13.40
CA PHE A 45 4.75 -16.24 -13.81
C PHE A 45 5.36 -17.65 -13.75
N PHE A 46 5.01 -18.42 -12.73
CA PHE A 46 5.51 -19.77 -12.51
C PHE A 46 4.68 -20.85 -13.21
N ARG A 47 3.40 -20.58 -13.49
CA ARG A 47 2.49 -21.49 -14.20
C ARG A 47 2.50 -21.32 -15.73
N SER A 48 3.28 -20.37 -16.23
CA SER A 48 3.51 -20.13 -17.66
C SER A 48 4.99 -20.37 -18.03
N ASP A 49 5.31 -20.28 -19.31
CA ASP A 49 6.69 -20.36 -19.81
C ASP A 49 7.51 -19.07 -19.61
N MET A 50 6.92 -18.07 -18.95
CA MET A 50 7.52 -16.74 -18.72
C MET A 50 8.78 -16.83 -17.86
N ALA A 51 8.81 -17.71 -16.86
CA ALA A 51 9.97 -17.93 -16.01
C ALA A 51 11.17 -18.48 -16.82
N GLU A 52 10.92 -19.44 -17.72
CA GLU A 52 11.94 -20.01 -18.59
C GLU A 52 12.45 -18.98 -19.60
N LYS A 53 11.54 -18.16 -20.13
CA LYS A 53 11.83 -17.08 -21.08
C LYS A 53 12.40 -15.81 -20.43
N ARG A 54 12.49 -15.77 -19.08
CA ARG A 54 12.87 -14.57 -18.29
C ARG A 54 12.07 -13.32 -18.66
N GLN A 55 10.78 -13.50 -18.96
CA GLN A 55 9.88 -12.43 -19.38
C GLN A 55 9.15 -11.86 -18.16
N HIS A 56 9.64 -10.73 -17.66
CA HIS A 56 9.03 -10.01 -16.55
C HIS A 56 7.94 -9.06 -17.07
N ASN A 57 6.75 -9.61 -17.32
CA ASN A 57 5.57 -8.84 -17.72
C ASN A 57 4.85 -8.25 -16.49
N VAL A 58 5.50 -7.29 -15.83
CA VAL A 58 4.98 -6.62 -14.63
C VAL A 58 3.95 -5.57 -15.05
N GLY A 59 2.77 -5.64 -14.45
CA GLY A 59 1.72 -4.66 -14.64
C GLY A 59 1.73 -3.58 -13.57
N HIS A 60 1.23 -2.40 -13.93
CA HIS A 60 1.12 -1.24 -13.03
C HIS A 60 -0.26 -0.62 -13.16
N CYS A 61 -0.79 -0.10 -12.07
CA CYS A 61 -2.02 0.68 -12.05
C CYS A 61 -1.71 2.08 -11.51
N PHE A 62 -2.18 3.10 -12.23
CA PHE A 62 -2.09 4.50 -11.81
C PHE A 62 -3.50 5.09 -11.77
N ALA A 63 -3.82 5.81 -10.70
CA ALA A 63 -5.09 6.49 -10.53
C ALA A 63 -4.84 7.93 -10.10
N ALA A 64 -5.57 8.87 -10.71
CA ALA A 64 -5.57 10.28 -10.33
C ALA A 64 -7.03 10.73 -10.17
N ILE A 65 -7.31 11.43 -9.08
CA ILE A 65 -8.63 11.96 -8.77
C ILE A 65 -8.54 13.49 -8.80
N ASP A 66 -9.30 14.11 -9.70
CA ASP A 66 -9.41 15.57 -9.77
C ASP A 66 -10.32 16.07 -8.64
N ILE A 67 -9.72 16.52 -7.54
CA ILE A 67 -10.41 16.99 -6.34
C ILE A 67 -11.35 18.17 -6.64
N ALA A 68 -10.98 19.04 -7.58
CA ALA A 68 -11.77 20.22 -7.93
C ALA A 68 -13.14 19.87 -8.54
N ARG A 69 -13.33 18.63 -8.99
CA ARG A 69 -14.63 18.11 -9.47
C ARG A 69 -15.60 17.79 -8.33
N PHE A 70 -15.11 17.64 -7.11
CA PHE A 70 -15.91 17.26 -5.95
C PHE A 70 -16.13 18.44 -5.00
N ARG A 71 -15.12 19.29 -4.81
CA ARG A 71 -15.21 20.48 -3.94
C ARG A 71 -14.09 21.50 -4.22
N PRO A 72 -14.20 22.76 -3.75
CA PRO A 72 -13.12 23.74 -3.88
C PRO A 72 -11.83 23.25 -3.21
N LEU A 73 -10.71 23.37 -3.93
CA LEU A 73 -9.40 22.85 -3.48
C LEU A 73 -8.96 23.42 -2.12
N PRO A 74 -9.05 24.75 -1.86
CA PRO A 74 -8.63 25.30 -0.56
C PRO A 74 -9.41 24.72 0.63
N GLU A 75 -10.68 24.37 0.43
CA GLU A 75 -11.48 23.75 1.48
C GLU A 75 -11.12 22.28 1.71
N PHE A 76 -10.73 21.55 0.65
CA PHE A 76 -10.24 20.19 0.78
C PHE A 76 -8.92 20.17 1.54
N GLU A 77 -7.98 21.04 1.17
CA GLU A 77 -6.68 21.18 1.84
C GLU A 77 -6.85 21.54 3.31
N ALA A 78 -7.70 22.53 3.63
CA ALA A 78 -7.99 22.89 5.02
C ALA A 78 -8.59 21.72 5.83
N ALA A 79 -9.46 20.91 5.21
CA ALA A 79 -10.03 19.73 5.87
C ALA A 79 -8.98 18.62 6.07
N MET A 80 -8.05 18.45 5.13
CA MET A 80 -6.94 17.51 5.28
C MET A 80 -5.99 17.95 6.39
N ASP A 81 -5.65 19.23 6.46
CA ASP A 81 -4.82 19.80 7.54
C ASP A 81 -5.45 19.58 8.91
N ASP A 82 -6.76 19.83 9.03
CA ASP A 82 -7.52 19.59 10.26
C ASP A 82 -7.48 18.10 10.67
N MET A 83 -7.73 17.19 9.72
CA MET A 83 -7.66 15.74 9.96
C MET A 83 -6.27 15.30 10.42
N LEU A 84 -5.21 15.73 9.71
CA LEU A 84 -3.83 15.34 10.03
C LEU A 84 -3.41 15.90 11.39
N ARG A 85 -3.81 17.14 11.72
CA ARG A 85 -3.59 17.72 13.04
C ARG A 85 -4.30 16.92 14.13
N ALA A 86 -5.57 16.60 13.94
CA ALA A 86 -6.34 15.82 14.91
C ALA A 86 -5.71 14.43 15.19
N LEU A 87 -5.20 13.75 14.15
CA LEU A 87 -4.47 12.49 14.33
C LEU A 87 -3.23 12.66 15.20
N LYS A 88 -2.43 13.71 14.96
CA LYS A 88 -1.19 13.98 15.69
C LYS A 88 -1.42 14.44 17.13
N GLU A 89 -2.51 15.17 17.35
CA GLU A 89 -2.90 15.68 18.67
C GLU A 89 -3.61 14.62 19.53
N SER A 90 -4.03 13.50 18.95
CA SER A 90 -4.69 12.42 19.70
C SER A 90 -3.82 11.88 20.87
N PRO A 91 -4.47 11.29 21.90
CA PRO A 91 -3.75 10.70 23.02
C PRO A 91 -2.76 9.64 22.54
N LYS A 92 -1.50 9.78 22.97
CA LYS A 92 -0.43 8.85 22.63
C LYS A 92 -0.56 7.57 23.45
N SER A 93 -0.08 6.47 22.90
CA SER A 93 0.11 5.24 23.69
C SER A 93 1.16 5.49 24.77
N GLU A 94 1.10 4.72 25.86
CA GLU A 94 2.12 4.75 26.90
C GLU A 94 3.51 4.47 26.30
N GLY A 95 4.49 5.31 26.66
CA GLY A 95 5.87 5.21 26.16
C GLY A 95 6.12 5.85 24.79
N GLU A 96 5.09 6.33 24.10
CA GLU A 96 5.22 6.95 22.78
C GLU A 96 5.21 8.49 22.87
N GLU A 97 6.19 9.14 22.22
CA GLU A 97 6.35 10.61 22.27
C GLU A 97 5.55 11.34 21.17
N ARG A 98 5.35 10.69 20.01
CA ARG A 98 4.73 11.31 18.84
C ARG A 98 3.97 10.32 17.97
N ILE A 99 2.96 10.83 17.27
CA ILE A 99 2.23 10.11 16.22
C ILE A 99 2.68 10.67 14.87
N TYR A 100 2.95 9.77 13.93
CA TYR A 100 3.33 10.11 12.56
C TYR A 100 2.13 9.97 11.63
N THR A 101 2.12 10.79 10.60
CA THR A 101 1.24 10.62 9.44
C THR A 101 2.02 10.08 8.24
N ALA A 102 1.31 9.52 7.27
CA ALA A 102 1.95 8.93 6.08
C ALA A 102 2.78 9.99 5.34
N GLY A 103 4.06 9.69 5.08
CA GLY A 103 5.00 10.59 4.40
C GLY A 103 5.87 11.44 5.33
N GLU A 104 5.55 11.57 6.62
CA GLU A 104 6.38 12.34 7.55
C GLU A 104 7.78 11.72 7.79
N PRO A 105 7.91 10.40 8.07
CA PRO A 105 9.22 9.78 8.22
C PRO A 105 10.09 9.91 6.97
N GLU A 106 9.50 9.77 5.78
CA GLU A 106 10.18 9.92 4.50
C GLU A 106 10.65 11.37 4.29
N ALA A 107 9.81 12.36 4.56
CA ALA A 107 10.16 13.77 4.45
C ALA A 107 11.25 14.19 5.47
N GLU A 108 11.25 13.62 6.68
CA GLU A 108 12.33 13.79 7.66
C GLU A 108 13.65 13.22 7.13
N CYS A 109 13.62 12.02 6.58
CA CYS A 109 14.79 11.36 6.01
C CYS A 109 15.36 12.15 4.81
N GLU A 110 14.49 12.67 3.94
CA GLU A 110 14.88 13.52 2.81
C GLU A 110 15.60 14.79 3.28
N ARG A 111 15.05 15.52 4.26
CA ARG A 111 15.68 16.73 4.81
C ARG A 111 17.05 16.49 5.46
N GLN A 112 17.30 15.28 5.97
CA GLN A 112 18.60 14.94 6.57
C GLN A 112 19.67 14.58 5.53
N ARG A 113 19.27 14.18 4.33
CA ARG A 113 20.16 13.74 3.25
C ARG A 113 20.55 14.88 2.30
N LEU A 114 19.79 15.97 2.29
CA LEU A 114 20.04 17.21 1.56
C LEU A 114 20.80 18.21 2.43
#